data_AF-M1ECL8-F1
#
_entry.id   AF-M1ECL8-F1
#
_cell.length_a   1.000
_cell.length_b   1.000
_cell.length_c   1.000
_cell.angle_alpha   90.00
_cell.angle_beta   90.00
_cell.angle_gamma   90.00
#
_symmetry.space_group_name_H-M   'P 1'
#
loop_
_entity.id
_entity.type
_entity.pdbx_description
1 polymer ?
#
loop_
_entity_poly.entity_id
_entity_poly.type
_entity_poly.pdbx_seq_one_letter_code
_entity_poly.pdbx_strand_id
1 'polypeptide(L)' 'EIHKRHTLFCGTTVIQTRFYTGELVKAVVVRTGFSTSKGQLVRSILYPKPTDFKLYRDAYLFLLCLVAVA' A
#
# COMPACT_ATOMS: atom_id res chain seq x y z
N GLU A 1 1.16 5.00 13.06
CA GLU A 1 1.43 6.44 12.92
C GLU A 1 2.84 6.84 13.34
N ILE A 2 3.27 6.52 14.57
CA ILE A 2 4.59 6.93 15.12
C ILE A 2 5.76 6.65 14.17
N HIS A 3 5.87 5.42 13.64
CA HIS A 3 6.96 5.02 12.74
C HIS A 3 6.95 5.75 11.38
N LYS A 4 5.79 6.17 10.88
CA LYS A 4 5.69 6.84 9.56
C LYS A 4 6.36 8.21 9.57
N ARG A 5 6.31 8.93 10.70
CA ARG A 5 6.93 10.26 10.85
C ARG A 5 8.46 10.23 10.78
N HIS A 6 9.06 9.07 11.02
CA HIS A 6 10.52 8.87 11.02
C HIS A 6 11.01 7.98 9.88
N THR A 7 10.14 7.66 8.90
CA THR A 7 10.48 6.81 7.76
C THR A 7 10.43 7.61 6.46
N LEU A 8 11.49 7.52 5.67
CA LEU A 8 11.51 8.06 4.30
C LEU A 8 10.96 7.01 3.32
N PHE A 9 10.12 7.42 2.38
CA PHE A 9 9.46 6.52 1.43
C PHE A 9 10.06 6.62 0.03
N CYS A 10 10.17 5.48 -0.66
CA CYS A 10 10.63 5.46 -2.04
C CYS A 10 9.69 6.28 -2.94
N GLY A 11 10.25 7.20 -3.73
CA GLY A 11 9.51 8.08 -4.64
C GLY A 11 9.23 9.48 -4.11
N THR A 12 9.65 9.81 -2.88
CA THR A 12 9.59 11.18 -2.35
C THR A 12 10.92 11.90 -2.52
N THR A 13 10.88 13.22 -2.69
CA THR A 13 12.07 14.08 -2.74
C THR A 13 12.18 14.88 -1.45
N VAL A 14 13.38 14.91 -0.86
CA VAL A 14 13.64 15.72 0.35
C VAL A 14 13.88 17.17 -0.06
N ILE A 15 13.02 18.08 0.41
CA ILE A 15 13.12 19.52 0.10
C ILE A 15 14.04 20.21 1.11
N GLN A 16 13.91 19.88 2.39
CA GLN A 16 14.67 20.52 3.47
C GLN A 16 14.96 19.54 4.59
N THR A 17 16.19 19.60 5.09
CA THR A 17 16.63 18.91 6.31
C THR A 17 16.88 19.93 7.42
N ARG A 18 16.61 19.56 8.68
CA ARG A 18 16.79 20.44 9.85
C ARG A 18 18.25 20.49 10.37
N PHE A 19 19.22 20.16 9.53
CA PHE A 19 20.63 20.14 9.92
C PHE A 19 21.31 21.39 9.37
N TYR A 20 21.72 22.29 10.27
CA TYR A 20 22.20 23.65 9.94
C TYR A 20 23.73 23.75 9.81
N THR A 21 24.46 22.66 10.05
CA THR A 21 25.94 22.62 10.06
C THR A 21 26.55 22.18 8.72
N GLY A 22 25.75 22.10 7.65
CA GLY A 22 26.24 21.81 6.29
C GLY A 22 26.56 20.35 5.99
N GLU A 23 26.32 19.42 6.92
CA GLU A 23 26.55 17.99 6.70
C GLU A 23 25.33 17.27 6.09
N LEU A 24 25.61 16.22 5.31
CA LEU A 24 24.61 15.36 4.68
C LEU A 24 23.90 14.49 5.73
N VAL A 25 22.56 14.46 5.67
CA VAL A 25 21.75 13.59 6.55
C VAL A 25 21.92 12.13 6.14
N LYS A 26 22.29 11.28 7.10
CA LYS A 26 22.39 9.82 6.90
C LYS A 26 21.13 9.12 7.39
N ALA A 27 20.73 8.08 6.67
CA ALA A 27 19.61 7.23 7.04
C ALA A 27 19.94 5.76 6.72
N VAL A 28 19.27 4.84 7.41
CA VAL A 28 19.40 3.40 7.16
C VAL A 28 18.30 2.94 6.21
N VAL A 29 18.68 2.15 5.20
CA VAL A 29 17.72 1.56 4.26
C VAL A 29 17.00 0.39 4.94
N VAL A 30 15.69 0.53 5.16
CA VAL A 30 14.87 -0.51 5.79
C VAL A 30 14.33 -1.52 4.77
N ARG A 31 13.95 -1.05 3.58
CA ARG A 31 13.30 -1.88 2.54
C ARG A 31 13.72 -1.42 1.14
N THR A 32 13.88 -2.39 0.24
CA THR A 32 14.26 -2.17 -1.17
C THR A 32 13.28 -2.88 -2.13
N GLY A 33 13.33 -2.52 -3.41
CA GLY A 33 12.54 -3.15 -4.48
C GLY A 33 11.02 -3.19 -4.23
N PHE A 34 10.40 -4.34 -4.54
CA PHE A 34 8.96 -4.58 -4.35
C PHE A 34 8.50 -4.59 -2.88
N SER A 35 9.43 -4.60 -1.92
CA SER A 35 9.09 -4.52 -0.49
C SER A 35 8.84 -3.07 -0.03
N THR A 36 9.18 -2.06 -0.84
CA THR A 36 8.86 -0.65 -0.55
C THR A 36 7.36 -0.38 -0.73
N SER A 37 6.82 0.70 -0.13
CA SER A 37 5.40 1.06 -0.31
C SER A 37 5.02 1.25 -1.79
N LYS A 38 5.87 1.94 -2.55
CA LYS A 38 5.70 2.10 -4.01
C LYS A 38 5.77 0.76 -4.74
N GLY A 39 6.77 -0.06 -4.42
CA GLY A 39 6.96 -1.37 -5.03
C GLY A 39 5.79 -2.32 -4.77
N GLN A 40 5.26 -2.33 -3.55
CA GLN A 40 4.10 -3.14 -3.19
C GLN A 40 2.86 -2.70 -3.97
N LEU A 41 2.66 -1.39 -4.14
CA LEU A 41 1.56 -0.84 -4.94
C LEU A 41 1.67 -1.25 -6.41
N VAL A 42 2.86 -1.10 -7.01
CA VAL A 42 3.12 -1.56 -8.39
C VAL A 42 2.84 -3.07 -8.51
N ARG A 43 3.29 -3.87 -7.54
CA ARG A 43 3.03 -5.32 -7.51
C ARG A 43 1.54 -5.64 -7.44
N SER A 44 0.75 -4.90 -6.65
CA SER A 44 -0.70 -5.13 -6.57
C SER A 44 -1.47 -4.73 -7.83
N ILE A 45 -0.94 -3.80 -8.61
CA ILE A 45 -1.53 -3.43 -9.92
C ILE A 45 -1.19 -4.50 -10.95
N LEU A 46 0.07 -4.98 -10.98
CA LEU A 46 0.52 -5.97 -11.95
C LEU A 46 0.00 -7.38 -11.65
N TYR A 47 -0.10 -7.72 -10.37
CA TYR A 47 -0.58 -9.00 -9.86
C TYR A 47 -1.67 -8.75 -8.82
N PRO A 48 -2.89 -8.38 -9.27
CA PRO A 48 -4.00 -8.19 -8.35
C PRO A 48 -4.27 -9.49 -7.60
N LYS A 49 -4.59 -9.37 -6.31
CA LYS A 49 -5.07 -10.54 -5.57
C LYS A 49 -6.36 -11.04 -6.22
N PRO A 50 -6.55 -12.36 -6.37
CA PRO A 50 -7.82 -12.88 -6.85
C PRO A 50 -8.93 -12.33 -5.96
N THR A 51 -9.96 -11.80 -6.60
CA THR A 51 -11.13 -11.22 -5.93
C THR A 51 -11.72 -12.20 -4.95
N ASP A 52 -12.03 -11.74 -3.73
CA ASP A 52 -12.49 -12.60 -2.65
C ASP A 52 -13.79 -13.30 -3.08
N PHE A 53 -13.76 -14.64 -3.11
CA PHE A 53 -14.92 -15.52 -3.34
C PHE A 53 -16.15 -15.13 -2.49
N LYS A 54 -15.92 -14.47 -1.35
CA LYS A 54 -16.97 -13.98 -0.47
C LYS A 54 -17.92 -12.99 -1.17
N LEU A 55 -17.42 -12.06 -1.99
CA LEU A 55 -18.27 -11.13 -2.72
C LEU A 55 -19.18 -11.88 -3.70
N TYR A 56 -18.63 -12.86 -4.41
CA TYR A 56 -19.38 -13.69 -5.34
C TYR A 56 -20.44 -14.54 -4.63
N ARG A 57 -20.09 -15.11 -3.47
CA ARG A 57 -21.01 -15.88 -2.62
C ARG A 57 -22.16 -15.01 -2.10
N ASP A 58 -21.85 -13.83 -1.60
CA ASP A 58 -22.84 -12.90 -1.05
C ASP A 58 -23.76 -12.37 -2.17
N ALA A 59 -23.22 -12.11 -3.37
CA ALA A 59 -24.00 -11.74 -4.55
C ALA A 59 -24.94 -12.87 -5.01
N TYR A 60 -24.48 -14.13 -4.97
CA TYR A 60 -25.30 -15.28 -5.34
C TYR A 60 -26.43 -15.53 -4.32
N LEU A 61 -26.15 -15.36 -3.03
CA LEU A 61 -27.16 -15.42 -1.97
C LEU A 61 -28.21 -14.31 -2.14
N PHE A 62 -27.78 -13.09 -2.46
CA PHE A 62 -28.70 -11.99 -2.74
C PHE A 62 -29.60 -12.29 -3.95
N LEU A 63 -29.02 -12.80 -5.05
CA LEU A 63 -29.78 -13.18 -6.24
C LEU A 63 -30.80 -14.29 -5.94
N LEU A 64 -30.41 -15.32 -5.17
CA LEU A 64 -31.30 -16.41 -4.74
C LEU A 64 -32.48 -15.90 -3.91
N CYS A 65 -32.24 -14.97 -2.98
CA CYS A 65 -33.31 -14.34 -2.20
C CYS A 65 -34.27 -13.55 -3.11
N LEU A 66 -33.75 -12.82 -4.10
CA LEU A 66 -34.58 -12.03 -5.01
C LEU A 66 -35.46 -12.94 -5.89
N VAL A 67 -34.91 -14.06 -6.38
CA VAL A 67 -35.66 -15.07 -7.15
C VAL A 67 -36.70 -15.79 -6.28
N ALA A 68 -36.42 -16.03 -5.00
CA ALA A 68 -37.37 -16.70 -4.09
C ALA A 68 -38.53 -15.79 -3.65
N VAL A 69 -38.33 -14.46 -3.65
CA VAL A 69 -39.33 -13.45 -3.26
C VAL A 69 -40.17 -12.97 -4.45
N ALA A 70 -39.61 -12.99 -5.67
CA ALA A 70 -40.30 -12.63 -6.91
C ALA A 70 -41.23 -13.74 -7.41
#